data_AF-A0A9X8YTU4-F1
#
_entry.id   AF-A0A9X8YTU4-F1
#
_cell.length_a   1.000
_cell.length_b   1.000
_cell.length_c   1.000
_cell.angle_alpha   90.00
_cell.angle_beta   90.00
_cell.angle_gamma   90.00
#
_symmetry.space_group_name_H-M   'P 1'
#
loop_
_entity.id
_entity.type
_entity.pdbx_description
1 polymer ?
#
loop_
_entity_poly.entity_id
_entity_poly.type
_entity_poly.pdbx_seq_one_letter_code
_entity_poly.pdbx_strand_id
1 'polypeptide(L)'
;MSFNNHVFEYKCFDNKIEYLACKDPEYEWKNRINYLFDRSSSTLSISGDFGFAVFCWYSSQNTLRDIAEYSKDLGYFASKVKAAEELWSYDYSLLDEQLNDYLRLSDENDDCYLSKSERQELKNSILESWDDRTGYHMSSDLETKIAVEFDPDYWENLPDGKVISDWIRDYASGLQKWLDQDTKNK
;
A
#
# COMPACT_ATOMS: atom_id res chain seq x y z
N MET A 1 5.41 9.04 -9.21
CA MET A 1 6.23 9.56 -10.34
C MET A 1 5.34 10.05 -11.50
N SER A 2 5.81 10.83 -12.48
CA SER A 2 4.97 11.27 -13.62
C SER A 2 5.26 10.50 -14.91
N PHE A 3 4.40 9.54 -15.26
CA PHE A 3 4.44 8.77 -16.53
C PHE A 3 3.99 9.57 -17.77
N ASN A 4 4.19 10.89 -17.81
CA ASN A 4 3.56 11.74 -18.84
C ASN A 4 4.12 11.54 -20.24
N ASN A 5 5.35 11.02 -20.36
CA ASN A 5 6.02 10.78 -21.64
C ASN A 5 6.20 9.29 -21.97
N HIS A 6 5.62 8.39 -21.15
CA HIS A 6 5.75 6.95 -21.35
C HIS A 6 4.90 6.45 -22.51
N VAL A 7 5.44 5.45 -23.21
CA VAL A 7 4.78 4.72 -24.29
C VAL A 7 4.31 3.37 -23.76
N PHE A 8 3.16 2.92 -24.26
CA PHE A 8 2.54 1.66 -23.86
C PHE A 8 2.57 0.64 -25.00
N GLU A 9 3.08 -0.56 -24.72
CA GLU A 9 3.06 -1.69 -25.65
C GLU A 9 2.14 -2.78 -25.10
N TYR A 10 0.97 -2.95 -25.72
CA TYR A 10 -0.01 -3.95 -25.32
C TYR A 10 -0.02 -5.15 -26.28
N LYS A 11 -0.09 -6.37 -25.72
CA LYS A 11 -0.26 -7.62 -26.46
C LYS A 11 -1.23 -8.53 -25.71
N CYS A 12 -2.11 -9.20 -26.44
CA CYS A 12 -2.98 -10.25 -25.90
C CYS A 12 -2.67 -11.58 -26.59
N PHE A 13 -2.37 -12.61 -25.80
CA PHE A 13 -2.04 -13.95 -26.26
C PHE A 13 -3.19 -14.90 -25.94
N ASP A 14 -3.74 -15.53 -26.98
CA ASP A 14 -4.81 -16.52 -26.92
C ASP A 14 -6.05 -16.08 -26.12
N ASN A 15 -6.32 -14.78 -26.00
CA ASN A 15 -7.36 -14.21 -25.14
C ASN A 15 -7.26 -14.66 -23.66
N LYS A 16 -6.07 -15.11 -23.22
CA LYS A 16 -5.82 -15.64 -21.88
C LYS A 16 -4.81 -14.82 -21.12
N ILE A 17 -3.71 -14.43 -21.79
CA ILE A 17 -2.63 -13.68 -21.17
C ILE A 17 -2.55 -12.31 -21.82
N GLU A 18 -2.55 -11.26 -21.01
CA GLU A 18 -2.38 -9.88 -21.44
C GLU A 18 -1.05 -9.34 -20.93
N TYR A 19 -0.26 -8.79 -21.84
CA TYR A 19 1.00 -8.15 -21.55
C TYR A 19 0.89 -6.66 -21.85
N LEU A 20 1.36 -5.83 -20.92
CA LEU A 20 1.49 -4.41 -21.10
C LEU A 20 2.87 -3.96 -20.60
N ALA A 21 3.61 -3.25 -21.45
CA ALA A 21 4.82 -2.55 -21.02
C ALA A 21 4.55 -1.05 -20.98
N CYS A 22 4.83 -0.43 -19.84
CA CYS A 22 4.95 1.02 -19.70
C CYS A 22 6.45 1.36 -19.68
N LYS A 23 6.94 2.11 -20.65
CA LYS A 23 8.37 2.44 -20.76
C LYS A 23 8.61 3.86 -21.24
N ASP A 24 9.76 4.40 -20.89
CA ASP A 24 10.26 5.63 -21.47
C ASP A 24 10.62 5.39 -22.95
N PRO A 25 10.26 6.31 -23.88
CA PRO A 25 10.54 6.14 -25.30
C PRO A 25 12.04 6.21 -25.63
N GLU A 26 12.83 6.93 -24.84
CA GLU A 26 14.27 7.13 -25.05
C GLU A 26 15.11 6.11 -24.26
N TYR A 27 14.60 5.64 -23.12
CA TYR A 27 15.32 4.73 -22.22
C TYR A 27 14.55 3.42 -21.97
N GLU A 28 15.02 2.33 -22.60
CA GLU A 28 14.32 1.03 -22.57
C GLU A 28 14.08 0.46 -21.16
N TRP A 29 14.97 0.74 -20.21
CA TRP A 29 14.95 0.12 -18.88
C TRP A 29 14.57 1.08 -17.76
N LYS A 30 14.68 2.39 -17.98
CA LYS A 30 14.46 3.40 -16.94
C LYS A 30 12.97 3.59 -16.70
N ASN A 31 12.54 3.51 -15.43
CA ASN A 31 11.14 3.68 -15.04
C ASN A 31 10.19 2.73 -15.82
N ARG A 32 10.67 1.54 -16.18
CA ARG A 32 9.88 0.56 -16.92
C ARG A 32 9.05 -0.26 -15.96
N ILE A 33 7.77 -0.44 -16.30
CA ILE A 33 6.85 -1.36 -15.62
C ILE A 33 6.28 -2.32 -16.64
N ASN A 34 6.41 -3.61 -16.36
CA ASN A 34 5.82 -4.68 -17.14
C ASN A 34 4.67 -5.29 -16.33
N TYR A 35 3.51 -5.38 -16.96
CA TYR A 35 2.31 -6.01 -16.43
C TYR A 35 2.06 -7.28 -17.23
N LEU A 36 1.94 -8.42 -16.54
CA LEU A 36 1.55 -9.69 -17.11
C LEU A 36 0.30 -10.16 -16.38
N PHE A 37 -0.82 -10.19 -17.08
CA PHE A 37 -2.10 -10.53 -16.52
C PHE A 37 -2.63 -11.84 -17.09
N ASP A 38 -2.87 -12.80 -16.21
CA ASP A 38 -3.52 -14.07 -16.53
C ASP A 38 -5.02 -13.97 -16.22
N ARG A 39 -5.84 -13.95 -17.27
CA ARG A 39 -7.30 -13.89 -17.16
C ARG A 39 -7.91 -15.12 -16.50
N SER A 40 -7.25 -16.28 -16.60
CA SER A 40 -7.82 -17.54 -16.09
C SER A 40 -7.89 -17.58 -14.57
N SER A 41 -6.91 -16.95 -13.92
CA SER A 41 -6.82 -16.81 -12.47
C SER A 41 -7.09 -15.39 -11.97
N SER A 42 -7.25 -14.44 -12.90
CA SER A 42 -7.28 -13.00 -12.64
C SER A 42 -6.10 -12.56 -11.77
N THR A 43 -4.91 -13.00 -12.16
CA THR A 43 -3.64 -12.71 -11.48
C THR A 43 -2.83 -11.73 -12.30
N LEU A 44 -2.45 -10.61 -11.69
CA LEU A 44 -1.56 -9.62 -12.27
C LEU A 44 -0.19 -9.75 -11.63
N SER A 45 0.82 -10.07 -12.43
CA SER A 45 2.23 -10.01 -12.06
C SER A 45 2.84 -8.73 -12.63
N ILE A 46 3.50 -7.95 -11.79
CA ILE A 46 4.14 -6.68 -12.14
C ILE A 46 5.63 -6.80 -11.85
N SER A 47 6.45 -6.36 -12.80
CA SER A 47 7.91 -6.33 -12.65
C SER A 47 8.53 -5.13 -13.36
N GLY A 48 9.76 -4.77 -12.99
CA GLY A 48 10.51 -3.75 -13.69
C GLY A 48 11.53 -3.07 -12.79
N ASP A 49 11.74 -1.78 -13.04
CA ASP A 49 12.72 -0.95 -12.32
C ASP A 49 12.29 -0.67 -10.86
N PHE A 50 11.00 -0.83 -10.56
CA PHE A 50 10.39 -0.57 -9.24
C PHE A 50 10.14 -1.84 -8.44
N GLY A 51 10.84 -2.93 -8.75
CA GLY A 51 10.70 -4.21 -8.06
C GLY A 51 9.61 -5.11 -8.62
N PHE A 52 9.00 -5.91 -7.76
CA PHE A 52 8.03 -6.95 -8.12
C PHE A 52 6.79 -6.95 -7.22
N ALA A 53 5.63 -7.21 -7.83
CA ALA A 53 4.38 -7.44 -7.11
C ALA A 53 3.43 -8.41 -7.84
N VAL A 54 2.61 -9.11 -7.07
CA VAL A 54 1.57 -10.03 -7.55
C VAL A 54 0.24 -9.66 -6.88
N PHE A 55 -0.79 -9.52 -7.70
CA PHE A 55 -2.15 -9.22 -7.29
C PHE A 55 -3.10 -10.29 -7.80
N CYS A 56 -4.14 -10.63 -7.04
CA CYS A 56 -5.12 -11.63 -7.46
C CYS A 56 -6.53 -11.28 -7.01
N TRP A 57 -7.48 -11.31 -7.96
CA TRP A 57 -8.91 -11.05 -7.71
C TRP A 57 -9.76 -12.33 -7.63
N TYR A 58 -9.15 -13.51 -7.78
CA TYR A 58 -9.83 -14.82 -7.73
C TYR A 58 -11.08 -14.88 -8.63
N SER A 59 -10.93 -14.45 -9.88
CA SER A 59 -11.99 -14.45 -10.89
C SER A 59 -11.43 -15.04 -12.20
N SER A 60 -12.31 -15.43 -13.11
CA SER A 60 -11.95 -15.89 -14.46
C SER A 60 -12.48 -14.98 -15.57
N GLN A 61 -13.08 -13.85 -15.20
CA GLN A 61 -13.79 -12.96 -16.14
C GLN A 61 -13.09 -11.62 -16.35
N ASN A 62 -12.19 -11.23 -15.45
CA ASN A 62 -11.53 -9.94 -15.55
C ASN A 62 -10.56 -9.91 -16.74
N THR A 63 -10.44 -8.73 -17.33
CA THR A 63 -9.41 -8.33 -18.30
C THR A 63 -8.46 -7.33 -17.65
N LEU A 64 -7.32 -7.07 -18.28
CA LEU A 64 -6.38 -6.05 -17.82
C LEU A 64 -7.03 -4.65 -17.80
N ARG A 65 -8.03 -4.41 -18.66
CA ARG A 65 -8.82 -3.17 -18.64
C ARG A 65 -9.64 -3.04 -17.36
N ASP A 66 -10.27 -4.12 -16.91
CA ASP A 66 -11.01 -4.13 -15.65
C ASP A 66 -10.08 -3.88 -14.46
N ILE A 67 -8.89 -4.50 -14.48
CA ILE A 67 -7.87 -4.26 -13.45
C ILE A 67 -7.39 -2.80 -13.46
N ALA A 68 -7.21 -2.20 -14.64
CA ALA A 68 -6.87 -0.78 -14.76
C ALA A 68 -7.99 0.12 -14.20
N GLU A 69 -9.26 -0.24 -14.38
CA GLU A 69 -10.37 0.49 -13.74
C GLU A 69 -10.35 0.34 -12.22
N TYR A 70 -10.17 -0.89 -11.71
CA TYR A 70 -10.05 -1.16 -10.27
C TYR A 70 -8.89 -0.40 -9.62
N SER A 71 -7.81 -0.16 -10.37
CA SER A 71 -6.63 0.56 -9.88
C SER A 71 -6.90 2.03 -9.54
N LYS A 72 -8.03 2.61 -9.97
CA LYS A 72 -8.46 3.97 -9.58
C LYS A 72 -8.84 4.06 -8.10
N ASP A 73 -9.34 2.97 -7.53
CA ASP A 73 -9.46 2.81 -6.08
C ASP A 73 -8.19 2.15 -5.55
N LEU A 74 -7.24 2.98 -5.12
CA LEU A 74 -5.95 2.52 -4.65
C LEU A 74 -6.07 1.58 -3.44
N GLY A 75 -7.05 1.80 -2.56
CA GLY A 75 -7.29 0.96 -1.39
C GLY A 75 -7.77 -0.43 -1.80
N TYR A 76 -8.74 -0.50 -2.72
CA TYR A 76 -9.19 -1.77 -3.28
C TYR A 76 -8.09 -2.49 -4.05
N PHE A 77 -7.30 -1.77 -4.84
CA PHE A 77 -6.20 -2.34 -5.61
C PHE A 77 -5.11 -2.95 -4.70
N ALA A 78 -4.66 -2.20 -3.70
CA ALA A 78 -3.68 -2.68 -2.72
C ALA A 78 -4.20 -3.85 -1.90
N SER A 79 -5.52 -3.90 -1.62
CA SER A 79 -6.18 -5.03 -0.95
C SER A 79 -6.00 -6.37 -1.68
N LYS A 80 -5.62 -6.37 -2.96
CA LYS A 80 -5.47 -7.58 -3.78
C LYS A 80 -4.05 -8.10 -3.87
N VAL A 81 -3.08 -7.39 -3.29
CA VAL A 81 -1.69 -7.82 -3.23
C VAL A 81 -1.59 -9.17 -2.52
N LYS A 82 -0.83 -10.09 -3.11
CA LYS A 82 -0.47 -11.40 -2.55
C LYS A 82 1.00 -11.51 -2.22
N ALA A 83 1.83 -10.79 -2.96
CA ALA A 83 3.24 -10.59 -2.68
C ALA A 83 3.66 -9.27 -3.30
N ALA A 84 4.49 -8.49 -2.60
CA ALA A 84 5.15 -7.31 -3.15
C ALA A 84 6.46 -7.11 -2.39
N GLU A 85 7.47 -6.59 -3.07
CA GLU A 85 8.74 -6.24 -2.44
C GLU A 85 8.56 -5.11 -1.41
N GLU A 86 7.79 -4.07 -1.77
CA GLU A 86 7.38 -3.00 -0.86
C GLU A 86 5.88 -2.72 -1.00
N LEU A 87 5.05 -3.34 -0.15
CA LEU A 87 3.61 -3.05 -0.10
C LEU A 87 3.31 -1.77 0.68
N TRP A 88 3.98 -1.62 1.82
CA TRP A 88 3.78 -0.53 2.77
C TRP A 88 5.02 0.34 2.82
N SER A 89 4.81 1.64 2.89
CA SER A 89 5.78 2.59 3.40
C SER A 89 5.32 3.03 4.79
N TYR A 90 6.29 3.43 5.60
CA TYR A 90 6.06 3.78 7.00
C TYR A 90 6.34 5.28 7.18
N ASP A 91 5.36 6.01 7.67
CA ASP A 91 5.46 7.46 7.91
C ASP A 91 5.37 7.76 9.40
N TYR A 92 6.47 8.26 9.96
CA TYR A 92 6.55 8.63 11.37
C TYR A 92 5.57 9.73 11.75
N SER A 93 5.37 10.73 10.88
CA SER A 93 4.46 11.85 11.15
C SER A 93 3.01 11.36 11.18
N LEU A 94 2.67 10.45 10.26
CA LEU A 94 1.36 9.80 10.28
C LEU A 94 1.18 8.95 11.54
N LEU A 95 2.20 8.18 11.93
CA LEU A 95 2.13 7.38 13.14
C LEU A 95 1.92 8.27 14.39
N ASP A 96 2.65 9.37 14.48
CA ASP A 96 2.51 10.34 15.57
C ASP A 96 1.08 10.88 15.67
N GLU A 97 0.47 11.22 14.53
CA GLU A 97 -0.92 11.66 14.44
C GLU A 97 -1.90 10.56 14.85
N GLN A 98 -1.76 9.35 14.29
CA GLN A 98 -2.62 8.21 14.61
C GLN A 98 -2.54 7.84 16.09
N LEU A 99 -1.37 7.96 16.73
CA LEU A 99 -1.22 7.72 18.16
C LEU A 99 -1.87 8.81 19.01
N ASN A 100 -1.96 10.05 18.53
CA ASN A 100 -2.73 11.09 19.23
C ASN A 100 -4.21 10.69 19.32
N ASP A 101 -4.77 10.18 18.23
CA ASP A 101 -6.16 9.75 18.16
C ASP A 101 -6.39 8.46 18.95
N TYR A 102 -5.54 7.44 18.75
CA TYR A 102 -5.61 6.16 19.45
C TYR A 102 -5.55 6.36 20.97
N LEU A 103 -4.62 7.18 21.46
CA LEU A 103 -4.47 7.50 22.88
C LEU A 103 -5.40 8.63 23.36
N ARG A 104 -6.30 9.11 22.50
CA ARG A 104 -7.32 10.13 22.81
C ARG A 104 -6.72 11.38 23.46
N LEU A 105 -5.56 11.84 23.00
CA LEU A 105 -4.81 12.94 23.62
C LEU A 105 -5.50 14.30 23.48
N SER A 106 -6.45 14.42 22.53
CA SER A 106 -7.34 15.58 22.38
C SER A 106 -8.46 15.63 23.41
N ASP A 107 -8.79 14.51 24.06
CA ASP A 107 -9.99 14.43 24.91
C ASP A 107 -9.75 15.12 26.25
N GLU A 108 -10.64 16.04 26.59
CA GLU A 108 -10.67 16.72 27.90
C GLU A 108 -11.41 15.88 28.96
N ASN A 109 -12.18 14.86 28.55
CA ASN A 109 -12.83 13.92 29.44
C ASN A 109 -11.85 12.81 29.85
N ASP A 110 -11.67 12.64 31.16
CA ASP A 110 -10.75 11.67 31.76
C ASP A 110 -11.42 10.30 31.98
N ASP A 111 -12.25 9.85 31.03
CA ASP A 111 -12.91 8.54 31.08
C ASP A 111 -11.95 7.38 30.76
N CYS A 112 -10.64 7.66 30.65
CA CYS A 112 -9.58 6.67 30.49
C CYS A 112 -8.98 6.32 31.86
N TYR A 113 -8.56 5.06 32.03
CA TYR A 113 -7.81 4.63 33.21
C TYR A 113 -6.50 5.40 33.39
N LEU A 114 -5.90 5.86 32.29
CA LEU A 114 -4.69 6.67 32.28
C LEU A 114 -5.04 8.16 32.14
N SER A 115 -4.40 8.98 32.98
CA SER A 115 -4.41 10.43 32.85
C SER A 115 -3.81 10.87 31.51
N LYS A 116 -4.14 12.08 31.05
CA LYS A 116 -3.57 12.63 29.82
C LYS A 116 -2.03 12.65 29.81
N SER A 117 -1.39 12.93 30.95
CA SER A 117 0.07 12.89 31.07
C SER A 117 0.63 11.47 30.91
N GLU A 118 0.01 10.47 31.52
CA GLU A 118 0.44 9.07 31.39
C GLU A 118 0.25 8.56 29.96
N ARG A 119 -0.83 8.98 29.29
CA ARG A 119 -1.06 8.69 27.86
C ARG A 119 -0.01 9.34 26.96
N GLN A 120 0.44 10.56 27.29
CA GLN A 120 1.53 11.21 26.56
C GLN A 120 2.87 10.50 26.75
N GLU A 121 3.18 10.05 27.97
CA GLU A 121 4.37 9.24 28.23
C GLU A 121 4.32 7.91 27.49
N LEU A 122 3.14 7.26 27.48
CA LEU A 122 2.92 6.02 26.74
C LEU A 122 3.16 6.21 25.24
N LYS A 123 2.65 7.30 24.66
CA LYS A 123 2.92 7.67 23.26
C LYS A 123 4.42 7.74 22.98
N ASN A 124 5.16 8.44 23.83
CA ASN A 124 6.60 8.63 23.62
C ASN A 124 7.35 7.28 23.68
N SER A 125 7.01 6.41 24.64
CA SER A 125 7.60 5.07 24.72
C SER A 125 7.26 4.19 23.51
N ILE A 126 6.02 4.28 22.99
CA ILE A 126 5.62 3.59 21.77
C ILE A 126 6.44 4.08 20.57
N LEU A 127 6.57 5.40 20.40
CA LEU A 127 7.35 5.99 19.30
C LEU A 127 8.85 5.67 19.40
N GLU A 128 9.43 5.66 20.60
CA GLU A 128 10.83 5.28 20.82
C GLU A 128 11.11 3.81 20.46
N SER A 129 10.10 2.95 20.57
CA SER A 129 10.21 1.54 20.19
C SER A 129 10.02 1.28 18.70
N TRP A 130 9.64 2.28 17.91
CA TRP A 130 9.27 2.11 16.50
C TRP A 130 10.42 2.50 15.56
N ASP A 131 10.65 1.65 14.55
CA ASP A 131 11.60 1.85 13.46
C ASP A 131 10.90 1.77 12.10
N ASP A 132 11.28 2.64 11.17
CA ASP A 132 10.63 2.80 9.86
C ASP A 132 10.82 1.61 8.90
N ARG A 133 11.73 0.67 9.21
CA ARG A 133 11.99 -0.52 8.39
C ARG A 133 11.34 -1.76 8.95
N THR A 134 11.30 -1.86 10.27
CA THR A 134 11.00 -3.11 10.97
C THR A 134 9.79 -3.02 11.89
N GLY A 135 9.23 -1.82 12.08
CA GLY A 135 8.06 -1.58 12.92
C GLY A 135 8.43 -1.52 14.40
N TYR A 136 7.55 -2.07 15.25
CA TYR A 136 7.69 -2.00 16.70
C TYR A 136 8.65 -3.03 17.29
N HIS A 137 9.55 -2.55 18.16
CA HIS A 137 10.45 -3.32 19.03
C HIS A 137 10.15 -3.03 20.49
N MET A 138 8.90 -3.27 20.90
CA MET A 138 8.47 -2.99 22.27
C MET A 138 9.15 -3.93 23.27
N SER A 139 9.44 -3.41 24.46
CA SER A 139 9.78 -4.27 25.59
C SER A 139 8.52 -4.93 26.15
N SER A 140 8.66 -6.09 26.78
CA SER A 140 7.53 -6.78 27.42
C SER A 140 6.82 -5.92 28.48
N ASP A 141 7.56 -5.02 29.14
CA ASP A 141 6.99 -4.07 30.09
C ASP A 141 6.06 -3.06 29.38
N LEU A 142 6.48 -2.54 28.22
CA LEU A 142 5.66 -1.62 27.42
C LEU A 142 4.42 -2.32 26.87
N GLU A 143 4.58 -3.54 26.33
CA GLU A 143 3.46 -4.36 25.85
C GLU A 143 2.45 -4.63 26.99
N THR A 144 2.93 -4.98 28.18
CA THR A 144 2.09 -5.22 29.36
C THR A 144 1.36 -3.94 29.77
N LYS A 145 2.05 -2.80 29.76
CA LYS A 145 1.46 -1.51 30.11
C LYS A 145 0.31 -1.16 29.17
N ILE A 146 0.50 -1.31 27.86
CA ILE A 146 -0.56 -1.07 26.87
C ILE A 146 -1.72 -2.03 27.10
N ALA A 147 -1.44 -3.34 27.19
CA ALA A 147 -2.47 -4.38 27.30
C ALA A 147 -3.33 -4.26 28.57
N VAL A 148 -2.71 -3.93 29.69
CA VAL A 148 -3.40 -3.91 31.00
C VAL A 148 -4.03 -2.56 31.30
N GLU A 149 -3.33 -1.48 30.97
CA GLU A 149 -3.72 -0.14 31.43
C GLU A 149 -4.47 0.67 30.38
N PHE A 150 -4.44 0.27 29.11
CA PHE A 150 -5.04 1.04 28.03
C PHE A 150 -5.97 0.21 27.13
N ASP A 151 -5.43 -0.77 26.42
CA ASP A 151 -6.14 -1.53 25.40
C ASP A 151 -5.72 -3.01 25.43
N PRO A 152 -6.57 -3.90 25.98
CA PRO A 152 -6.32 -5.34 26.00
C PRO A 152 -6.11 -5.96 24.61
N ASP A 153 -6.66 -5.35 23.57
CA ASP A 153 -6.62 -5.83 22.18
C ASP A 153 -5.70 -4.94 21.32
N TYR A 154 -4.70 -4.29 21.92
CA TYR A 154 -3.82 -3.33 21.23
C TYR A 154 -3.14 -3.92 19.99
N TRP A 155 -2.87 -5.22 19.96
CA TRP A 155 -2.24 -5.87 18.81
C TRP A 155 -3.11 -5.82 17.53
N GLU A 156 -4.42 -5.61 17.64
CA GLU A 156 -5.33 -5.35 16.50
C GLU A 156 -5.47 -3.85 16.18
N ASN A 157 -5.41 -2.99 17.21
CA ASN A 157 -5.83 -1.60 17.10
C ASN A 157 -4.68 -0.59 17.08
N LEU A 158 -3.48 -0.99 17.51
CA LEU A 158 -2.32 -0.12 17.59
C LEU A 158 -1.96 0.32 16.15
N PRO A 159 -1.97 1.64 15.89
CA PRO A 159 -1.59 2.15 14.58
C PRO A 159 -0.11 1.87 14.33
N ASP A 160 0.30 1.82 13.07
CA ASP A 160 1.68 1.48 12.69
C ASP A 160 2.27 2.43 11.64
N GLY A 161 1.58 3.53 11.32
CA GLY A 161 2.03 4.52 10.35
C GLY A 161 2.08 3.99 8.92
N LYS A 162 1.40 2.87 8.60
CA LYS A 162 1.42 2.27 7.27
C LYS A 162 0.64 3.11 6.26
N VAL A 163 1.31 3.41 5.15
CA VAL A 163 0.70 3.93 3.92
C VAL A 163 1.02 3.01 2.75
N ILE A 164 0.12 2.97 1.76
CA ILE A 164 0.39 2.25 0.51
C ILE A 164 1.63 2.87 -0.15
N SER A 165 2.62 2.02 -0.44
CA SER A 165 3.92 2.46 -0.95
C SER A 165 3.82 3.20 -2.29
N ASP A 166 4.81 4.03 -2.56
CA ASP A 166 4.92 4.75 -3.82
C ASP A 166 5.03 3.80 -5.02
N TRP A 167 5.60 2.61 -4.84
CA TRP A 167 5.69 1.61 -5.91
C TRP A 167 4.31 1.09 -6.31
N ILE A 168 3.45 0.76 -5.33
CA ILE A 168 2.07 0.33 -5.61
C ILE A 168 1.27 1.45 -6.26
N ARG A 169 1.47 2.71 -5.82
CA ARG A 169 0.87 3.90 -6.45
C ARG A 169 1.31 4.07 -7.89
N ASP A 170 2.59 3.85 -8.17
CA ASP A 170 3.17 3.97 -9.51
C ASP A 170 2.68 2.84 -10.44
N TYR A 171 2.52 1.61 -9.93
CA TYR A 171 1.87 0.50 -10.65
C TYR A 171 0.42 0.82 -11.03
N ALA A 172 -0.37 1.33 -10.08
CA ALA A 172 -1.75 1.75 -10.35
C ALA A 172 -1.78 2.89 -11.38
N SER A 173 -0.93 3.90 -11.20
CA SER A 173 -0.84 5.06 -12.11
C SER A 173 -0.48 4.66 -13.54
N GLY A 174 0.42 3.69 -13.73
CA GLY A 174 0.77 3.18 -15.05
C GLY A 174 -0.41 2.51 -15.76
N LEU A 175 -1.21 1.69 -15.04
CA LEU A 175 -2.42 1.08 -15.57
C LEU A 175 -3.48 2.12 -15.95
N GLN A 176 -3.71 3.12 -15.08
CA GLN A 176 -4.69 4.18 -15.33
C GLN A 176 -4.33 5.00 -16.57
N LYS A 177 -3.06 5.38 -16.74
CA LYS A 177 -2.62 6.13 -17.93
C LYS A 177 -2.74 5.33 -19.21
N TRP A 178 -2.44 4.03 -19.17
CA TRP A 178 -2.67 3.15 -20.32
C TRP A 178 -4.15 3.15 -20.71
N LEU A 179 -5.05 2.99 -19.74
CA LEU A 179 -6.49 2.99 -19.96
C LEU A 179 -6.99 4.30 -20.58
N ASP A 180 -6.49 5.44 -20.10
CA ASP A 180 -6.83 6.75 -20.63
C ASP A 180 -6.37 6.93 -22.08
N GLN A 181 -5.18 6.43 -22.44
CA GLN A 181 -4.66 6.49 -23.81
C GLN A 181 -5.41 5.55 -24.75
N ASP A 182 -5.70 4.32 -24.32
CA ASP A 182 -6.46 3.35 -25.10
C ASP A 182 -7.87 3.87 -25.42
N THR A 183 -8.52 4.51 -24.44
CA THR A 183 -9.87 5.06 -24.61
C THR A 183 -9.91 6.25 -25.58
N LYS A 184 -8.84 7.04 -25.68
CA LYS A 184 -8.73 8.17 -26.62
C LYS A 184 -8.41 7.76 -28.06
N ASN A 185 -7.88 6.56 -28.26
CA ASN A 185 -7.50 6.03 -29.58
C ASN A 185 -8.62 5.18 -30.23
N LYS A 186 -9.82 5.16 -29.64
CA LYS A 186 -11.03 4.53 -30.18
C LYS A 186 -12.03 5.60 -30.62
#